data_AF-A0A3M1UVL4-F1
#
_entry.id   AF-A0A3M1UVL4-F1
#
_cell.length_a   1.000
_cell.length_b   1.000
_cell.length_c   1.000
_cell.angle_alpha   90.00
_cell.angle_beta   90.00
_cell.angle_gamma   90.00
#
_symmetry.space_group_name_H-M   'P 1'
#
loop_
_entity.id
_entity.type
_entity.pdbx_description
1 polymer ?
#
loop_
_entity_poly.entity_id
_entity_poly.type
_entity_poly.pdbx_seq_one_letter_code
_entity_poly.pdbx_strand_id
1 'polypeptide(L)' 'MSSRRELANAIRALSMDAVQKANSGHPGAPMGMADIAEVLWNDHLKHNPNDPKWPDR' A
#
# COMPACT_ATOMS: atom_id res chain seq x y z
N MET A 1 1.17 18.40 5.31
CA MET A 1 1.28 17.13 4.58
C MET A 1 1.67 16.07 5.58
N SER A 2 1.09 14.88 5.50
CA SER A 2 1.49 13.74 6.34
C SER A 2 2.93 13.34 6.00
N SER A 3 3.66 12.85 6.99
CA SER A 3 4.99 12.26 6.81
C SER A 3 4.91 10.94 6.03
N ARG A 4 6.02 10.53 5.39
CA ARG A 4 6.12 9.21 4.73
C ARG A 4 5.74 8.07 5.67
N ARG A 5 6.12 8.18 6.95
CA ARG A 5 5.79 7.17 7.95
C ARG A 5 4.30 7.09 8.22
N GLU A 6 3.59 8.22 8.29
CA GLU A 6 2.13 8.24 8.44
C GLU A 6 1.43 7.63 7.22
N LEU A 7 1.92 7.91 6.00
CA LEU A 7 1.40 7.29 4.77
C LEU A 7 1.61 5.78 4.76
N ALA A 8 2.82 5.31 5.08
CA ALA A 8 3.13 3.88 5.20
C ALA A 8 2.32 3.22 6.32
N ASN A 9 2.07 3.93 7.43
CA ASN A 9 1.23 3.42 8.52
C ASN A 9 -0.24 3.23 8.10
N ALA A 10 -0.75 4.03 7.15
CA ALA A 10 -2.09 3.78 6.59
C ALA A 10 -2.16 2.42 5.88
N ILE A 11 -1.11 2.03 5.13
CA ILE A 11 -1.00 0.70 4.50
C ILE A 11 -1.00 -0.39 5.57
N ARG A 12 -0.23 -0.21 6.66
CA ARG A 12 -0.17 -1.15 7.78
C ARG A 12 -1.53 -1.35 8.43
N ALA A 13 -2.20 -0.25 8.76
CA ALA A 13 -3.48 -0.25 9.45
C ALA A 13 -4.57 -0.93 8.62
N LEU A 14 -4.71 -0.54 7.35
CA LEU A 14 -5.70 -1.16 6.47
C LEU A 14 -5.45 -2.67 6.27
N SER A 15 -4.18 -3.07 6.17
CA SER A 15 -3.82 -4.48 6.02
C SER A 15 -4.14 -5.30 7.26
N MET A 16 -3.78 -4.82 8.46
CA MET A 16 -4.04 -5.54 9.70
C MET A 16 -5.53 -5.59 10.02
N ASP A 17 -6.27 -4.49 9.81
CA ASP A 17 -7.71 -4.42 10.09
C ASP A 17 -8.52 -5.34 9.17
N ALA A 18 -8.16 -5.39 7.88
CA ALA A 18 -8.86 -6.26 6.93
C ALA A 18 -8.64 -7.75 7.25
N VAL A 19 -7.40 -8.15 7.54
CA VAL A 19 -7.08 -9.53 7.94
C VAL A 19 -7.77 -9.90 9.25
N GLN A 20 -7.76 -9.00 10.24
CA GLN A 20 -8.44 -9.20 11.51
C GLN A 20 -9.95 -9.37 11.31
N LYS A 21 -10.58 -8.52 10.48
CA LYS A 21 -12.01 -8.59 10.17
C LYS A 21 -12.40 -9.90 9.48
N ALA A 22 -11.52 -10.45 8.65
CA ALA A 22 -11.73 -11.73 7.98
C ALA A 22 -11.46 -12.95 8.88
N ASN A 23 -10.86 -12.74 10.07
CA ASN A 23 -10.35 -13.80 10.96
C ASN A 23 -9.46 -14.84 10.22
N SER A 24 -8.79 -14.39 9.16
CA SER A 24 -7.99 -15.22 8.25
C SER A 24 -7.15 -14.33 7.33
N GLY A 25 -5.90 -14.74 7.05
CA GLY A 25 -5.00 -14.04 6.14
C GLY A 25 -3.59 -13.86 6.70
N HIS A 26 -2.76 -13.08 5.98
CA HIS A 26 -1.33 -12.92 6.27
C HIS A 26 -0.96 -11.42 6.37
N PRO A 27 -0.95 -10.82 7.58
CA PRO A 27 -0.71 -9.38 7.75
C PRO A 27 0.78 -9.03 7.77
N GLY A 28 1.68 -10.00 7.99
CA GLY A 28 3.10 -9.77 8.21
C GLY A 28 3.81 -9.10 7.02
N ALA A 29 3.72 -9.69 5.83
CA ALA A 29 4.37 -9.13 4.64
C ALA A 29 3.80 -7.75 4.23
N PRO A 30 2.47 -7.51 4.20
CA PRO A 30 1.92 -6.18 3.96
C PRO A 30 2.48 -5.11 4.92
N MET A 31 2.57 -5.41 6.22
CA MET A 31 3.10 -4.44 7.19
C MET A 31 4.61 -4.22 7.06
N GLY A 32 5.35 -5.29 6.73
CA GLY A 32 6.81 -5.24 6.54
C GLY A 32 7.22 -4.47 5.29
N MET A 33 6.43 -4.53 4.22
CA MET A 33 6.72 -3.85 2.95
C MET A 33 6.15 -2.44 2.84
N ALA A 34 5.40 -1.96 3.84
CA ALA A 34 4.65 -0.70 3.74
C ALA A 34 5.53 0.53 3.44
N ASP A 35 6.73 0.64 4.00
CA ASP A 35 7.62 1.78 3.71
C ASP A 35 8.17 1.71 2.27
N ILE A 36 8.46 0.50 1.77
CA ILE A 36 8.92 0.29 0.38
C ILE A 36 7.79 0.62 -0.60
N ALA A 37 6.58 0.16 -0.30
CA ALA A 37 5.40 0.42 -1.12
C ALA A 37 5.08 1.92 -1.18
N GLU A 38 5.18 2.64 -0.06
CA GLU A 38 4.96 4.09 0.00
C GLU A 38 5.87 4.83 -0.99
N VAL A 39 7.17 4.54 -0.97
CA VAL A 39 8.14 5.18 -1.87
C VAL A 39 7.93 4.76 -3.32
N LEU A 40 7.77 3.46 -3.61
CA LEU A 40 7.57 2.99 -4.98
C LEU A 40 6.33 3.63 -5.61
N TRP A 41 5.19 3.60 -4.92
CA TRP A 41 3.93 4.03 -5.48
C TRP A 41 3.79 5.55 -5.58
N ASN A 42 4.36 6.32 -4.63
CA ASN A 42 4.28 7.79 -4.68
C ASN A 42 5.37 8.43 -5.54
N ASP A 43 6.58 7.87 -5.58
CA ASP A 43 7.74 8.55 -6.19
C ASP A 43 8.17 7.99 -7.55
N HIS A 44 7.91 6.71 -7.83
CA HIS A 44 8.54 6.02 -8.96
C HIS A 44 7.58 5.32 -9.91
N LEU A 45 6.46 4.80 -9.43
CA LEU A 45 5.55 4.00 -10.23
C LEU A 45 4.79 4.90 -11.21
N LYS A 46 4.98 4.62 -12.50
CA LYS A 46 4.16 5.19 -13.56
C LYS A 46 2.86 4.40 -13.64
N HIS A 47 1.73 5.03 -13.34
CA HIS A 47 0.43 4.39 -13.48
C HIS A 47 -0.70 5.42 -13.57
N ASN A 48 -1.86 4.98 -14.04
CA ASN A 48 -3.10 5.75 -14.00
C ASN A 48 -4.19 4.92 -13.31
N PRO A 49 -4.60 5.26 -12.07
CA PRO A 49 -5.68 4.56 -11.38
C PRO A 49 -7.01 4.56 -12.14
N ASN A 50 -7.27 5.57 -13.00
CA ASN A 50 -8.49 5.67 -13.80
C ASN A 50 -8.41 4.91 -15.13
N ASP A 51 -7.21 4.51 -15.57
CA ASP A 51 -7.03 3.66 -16.76
C ASP A 51 -5.97 2.57 -16.49
N PRO A 52 -6.36 1.49 -15.80
CA PRO A 52 -5.47 0.35 -15.56
C PRO A 52 -5.05 -0.41 -16.82
N LYS A 53 -5.67 -0.12 -17.98
CA LYS A 53 -5.36 -0.78 -19.26
C LYS A 53 -4.39 0.02 -20.13
N TRP A 54 -3.97 1.21 -19.69
CA TRP A 54 -2.97 2.03 -20.38
C TRP A 54 -1.76 1.16 -20.81
N PRO A 55 -1.47 1.05 -22.11
CA PRO A 55 -0.46 0.12 -22.62
C PRO A 55 0.98 0.35 -22.12
N ASP A 56 1.32 1.58 -21.73
CA ASP A 56 2.68 1.99 -21.33
C ASP A 56 2.73 2.45 -19.86
N ARG A 57 1.87 1.87 -19.01
CA ARG A 57 1.92 2.09 -17.55
C ARG A 57 3.16 1.41 -16.96
#